data_AF-Q63135-F1
#
_entry.id   AF-Q63135-F1
#
_cell.length_a   1.000
_cell.length_b   1.000
_cell.length_c   1.000
_cell.angle_alpha   90.00
_cell.angle_beta   90.00
_cell.angle_gamma   90.00
#
_symmetry.space_group_name_H-M   'P 1'
#
loop_
_entity.id
_entity.type
_entity.pdbx_description
1 polymer ?
#
loop_
_entity_poly.entity_id
_entity_poly.type
_entity_poly.pdbx_seq_one_letter_code
_entity_poly.pdbx_strand_id
1 'polypeptide(L)'
;MEASSPLDPVGRLVAFCRGGVHLAVLLLFLSPSTLGQCPAPPLFPYAKPINPTDESTFPVGTSLKYECRPGYIKRQFSITCEVNSVWTSPQDVCIRKQCETPLDPQNGIVHVNTDIRFGSSITYTCNEGYRLIGSSSAMCIISDQSVAWDAEAPICESIPCEIPPSIPNGDFFSPNREDFHYGMVVTYQCNTDARGKKLFNLVGEPSIHCTSIDGQVGVWSGPPPQCIELNKCTPPHVENAVIVSKNKSLFSLRDMVEFRCQDGFMMKGDSSVYCRSLNRWEPQLPSCFKVKSCGAFLGELPNGHVFVPQNLQLGAKVTFVCNTGYQLKGNSSSHCVLDGVESIWNSSVPVCEQVICKLPQDMSGFQKGLQMKKDYYYGDNVALECEDGYTLEGSSQSQCQSDASWDPPLPKCVSQVICKLPQDMSGFQKGLQMKKDYYYGDNVALECEDGYTLEGSSQSQCQSDASWDPPLPKCVSRSNSGLIAGIFIGIIVLILFIIFSYWMIMKFKKRNSTNEKCKEVGIYLNSKEDSCVQPQSLLTSQENNSTSSPARNSLTQEV
;
A
#
# COMPACT_ATOMS: atom_id res chain seq x y z
N MET A 1 -45.37 -32.79 -14.93
CA MET A 1 -43.97 -32.76 -15.42
C MET A 1 -43.12 -33.14 -14.23
N GLU A 2 -42.28 -34.17 -14.19
CA GLU A 2 -41.84 -35.21 -15.13
C GLU A 2 -40.91 -36.12 -14.32
N ALA A 3 -40.95 -37.44 -14.57
CA ALA A 3 -39.97 -38.50 -14.25
C ALA A 3 -40.74 -39.81 -13.97
N SER A 4 -41.14 -40.64 -14.93
CA SER A 4 -40.39 -41.53 -15.86
C SER A 4 -39.70 -42.75 -15.22
N SER A 5 -40.38 -43.91 -15.31
CA SER A 5 -39.95 -45.26 -15.79
C SER A 5 -38.54 -45.81 -15.50
N PRO A 6 -38.42 -47.15 -15.26
CA PRO A 6 -37.99 -48.11 -16.32
C PRO A 6 -38.69 -49.52 -16.23
N LEU A 7 -39.16 -50.14 -17.34
CA LEU A 7 -38.55 -51.11 -18.30
C LEU A 7 -38.53 -52.62 -17.90
N ASP A 8 -39.32 -53.43 -18.65
CA ASP A 8 -39.07 -54.75 -19.29
C ASP A 8 -38.61 -56.01 -18.48
N PRO A 9 -38.71 -57.28 -18.99
CA PRO A 9 -38.87 -57.73 -20.40
C PRO A 9 -39.80 -58.93 -20.73
N VAL A 10 -40.10 -59.00 -22.04
CA VAL A 10 -40.34 -60.10 -23.00
C VAL A 10 -40.18 -61.58 -22.56
N GLY A 11 -41.16 -62.41 -22.98
CA GLY A 11 -41.01 -63.87 -23.17
C GLY A 11 -41.95 -64.42 -24.27
N ARG A 12 -41.39 -64.82 -25.41
CA ARG A 12 -42.03 -65.56 -26.53
C ARG A 12 -41.52 -67.01 -26.54
N LEU A 13 -42.39 -68.00 -26.72
CA LEU A 13 -42.12 -69.38 -27.21
C LEU A 13 -43.47 -69.94 -27.72
N VAL A 14 -43.77 -69.95 -29.02
CA VAL A 14 -43.45 -70.92 -30.10
C VAL A 14 -44.08 -72.31 -29.91
N ALA A 15 -44.89 -72.67 -30.92
CA ALA A 15 -45.63 -73.90 -31.15
C ALA A 15 -44.75 -75.16 -31.34
N PHE A 16 -45.33 -76.37 -31.28
CA PHE A 16 -45.33 -77.39 -32.36
C PHE A 16 -45.97 -78.74 -31.97
N CYS A 17 -46.57 -79.38 -33.00
CA CYS A 17 -46.88 -80.81 -33.21
C CYS A 17 -48.03 -81.46 -32.41
N ARG A 18 -49.17 -81.84 -33.02
CA ARG A 18 -49.47 -82.91 -34.00
C ARG A 18 -49.01 -84.31 -33.59
N GLY A 19 -49.98 -85.18 -33.27
CA GLY A 19 -49.82 -86.63 -33.17
C GLY A 19 -51.10 -87.26 -32.62
N GLY A 20 -51.83 -87.99 -33.47
CA GLY A 20 -53.17 -88.46 -33.19
C GLY A 20 -53.29 -89.82 -32.50
N VAL A 21 -54.56 -90.15 -32.25
CA VAL A 21 -55.17 -91.48 -32.23
C VAL A 21 -54.72 -92.45 -31.13
N HIS A 22 -55.51 -92.57 -30.05
CA HIS A 22 -56.43 -93.70 -29.85
C HIS A 22 -57.05 -93.69 -28.44
N LEU A 23 -58.37 -93.82 -28.42
CA LEU A 23 -59.17 -94.62 -27.49
C LEU A 23 -58.99 -94.40 -25.98
N ALA A 24 -59.92 -93.60 -25.44
CA ALA A 24 -60.86 -94.04 -24.41
C ALA A 24 -60.52 -95.34 -23.64
N VAL A 25 -59.67 -95.24 -22.60
CA VAL A 25 -59.86 -95.85 -21.27
C VAL A 25 -58.95 -95.11 -20.29
N LEU A 26 -59.38 -93.94 -19.79
CA LEU A 26 -58.81 -93.29 -18.58
C LEU A 26 -59.76 -92.23 -17.98
N LEU A 27 -61.08 -92.42 -18.14
CA LEU A 27 -62.12 -91.64 -17.45
C LEU A 27 -62.44 -92.24 -16.06
N LEU A 28 -61.42 -92.46 -15.24
CA LEU A 28 -61.59 -92.82 -13.82
C LEU A 28 -60.66 -92.09 -12.84
N PHE A 29 -60.10 -90.92 -13.21
CA PHE A 29 -59.43 -90.05 -12.23
C PHE A 29 -59.64 -88.57 -12.53
N LEU A 30 -60.82 -88.04 -12.18
CA LEU A 30 -60.93 -86.67 -11.68
C LEU A 30 -61.95 -86.73 -10.54
N SER A 31 -61.46 -87.13 -9.37
CA SER A 31 -62.11 -86.84 -8.09
C SER A 31 -62.51 -85.36 -8.06
N PRO A 32 -63.72 -85.02 -7.57
CA PRO A 32 -64.15 -83.63 -7.45
C PRO A 32 -63.08 -82.85 -6.69
N SER A 33 -62.54 -81.85 -7.38
CA SER A 33 -61.57 -80.91 -6.86
C SER A 33 -62.00 -80.46 -5.48
N THR A 34 -61.13 -80.75 -4.52
CA THR A 34 -61.08 -80.20 -3.17
C THR A 34 -61.63 -78.78 -3.17
N LEU A 35 -62.79 -78.55 -2.55
CA LEU A 35 -63.27 -77.19 -2.31
C LEU A 35 -62.15 -76.42 -1.62
N GLY A 36 -61.70 -75.31 -2.22
CA GLY A 36 -60.72 -74.41 -1.60
C GLY A 36 -61.19 -73.98 -0.20
N GLN A 37 -60.24 -73.70 0.68
CA GLN A 37 -60.49 -73.30 2.06
C GLN A 37 -59.65 -72.06 2.36
N CYS A 38 -60.28 -71.01 2.89
CA CYS A 38 -59.55 -69.87 3.41
C CYS A 38 -58.89 -70.23 4.75
N PRO A 39 -57.69 -69.72 5.04
CA PRO A 39 -57.09 -69.83 6.37
C PRO A 39 -57.85 -68.97 7.37
N ALA A 40 -57.45 -69.04 8.65
CA ALA A 40 -57.92 -68.12 9.68
C ALA A 40 -57.83 -66.65 9.21
N PRO A 41 -58.87 -65.83 9.45
CA PRO A 41 -58.87 -64.43 9.04
C PRO A 41 -57.71 -63.61 9.62
N PRO A 42 -57.26 -62.56 8.92
CA PRO A 42 -56.24 -61.66 9.46
C PRO A 42 -56.79 -60.87 10.67
N LEU A 43 -55.90 -60.56 11.62
CA LEU A 43 -56.22 -59.68 12.74
C LEU A 43 -56.25 -58.22 12.28
N PHE A 44 -57.34 -57.53 12.56
CA PHE A 44 -57.48 -56.10 12.26
C PHE A 44 -57.27 -55.25 13.53
N PRO A 45 -56.38 -54.24 13.52
CA PRO A 45 -56.19 -53.36 14.68
C PRO A 45 -57.42 -52.46 14.94
N TYR A 46 -58.30 -52.29 13.95
CA TYR A 46 -59.49 -51.43 13.98
C TYR A 46 -60.82 -52.19 14.09
N ALA A 47 -60.82 -53.53 14.00
CA ALA A 47 -62.03 -54.34 14.06
C ALA A 47 -61.81 -55.61 14.90
N LYS A 48 -62.90 -56.24 15.33
CA LYS A 48 -62.88 -57.54 16.02
C LYS A 48 -64.05 -58.40 15.53
N PRO A 49 -63.90 -59.74 15.51
CA PRO A 49 -65.01 -60.63 15.17
C PRO A 49 -66.12 -60.52 16.22
N ILE A 50 -67.38 -60.52 15.77
CA ILE A 50 -68.56 -60.50 16.67
C ILE A 50 -68.72 -61.85 17.36
N ASN A 51 -68.59 -62.93 16.57
CA ASN A 51 -68.55 -64.30 17.04
C ASN A 51 -67.13 -64.83 16.79
N PRO A 52 -66.25 -64.87 17.81
CA PRO A 52 -64.94 -65.49 17.69
C PRO A 52 -65.08 -66.99 17.41
N THR A 53 -64.25 -67.52 16.51
CA THR A 53 -64.21 -68.95 16.18
C THR A 53 -62.75 -69.42 16.25
N ASP A 54 -62.52 -70.58 16.87
CA ASP A 54 -61.20 -71.21 16.97
C ASP A 54 -60.85 -72.09 15.76
N GLU A 55 -61.65 -72.00 14.70
CA GLU A 55 -61.49 -72.76 13.47
C GLU A 55 -60.33 -72.18 12.63
N SER A 56 -59.47 -73.06 12.14
CA SER A 56 -58.27 -72.67 11.39
C SER A 56 -58.49 -72.60 9.87
N THR A 57 -59.54 -73.23 9.37
CA THR A 57 -59.85 -73.35 7.94
C THR A 57 -61.34 -73.19 7.68
N PHE A 58 -61.70 -72.34 6.73
CA PHE A 58 -63.10 -71.99 6.42
C PHE A 58 -63.42 -72.32 4.96
N PRO A 59 -64.53 -72.99 4.65
CA PRO A 59 -64.91 -73.28 3.28
C PRO A 59 -65.24 -72.00 2.50
N VAL A 60 -65.00 -72.01 1.19
CA VAL A 60 -65.43 -70.95 0.26
C VAL A 60 -66.91 -70.61 0.44
N GLY A 61 -67.23 -69.32 0.48
CA GLY A 61 -68.56 -68.79 0.78
C GLY A 61 -68.82 -68.52 2.26
N THR A 62 -67.94 -68.94 3.17
CA THR A 62 -68.05 -68.59 4.59
C THR A 62 -67.98 -67.08 4.77
N SER A 63 -68.93 -66.51 5.52
CA SER A 63 -68.98 -65.08 5.82
C SER A 63 -68.89 -64.85 7.32
N LEU A 64 -67.85 -64.14 7.76
CA LEU A 64 -67.58 -63.87 9.16
C LEU A 64 -67.93 -62.41 9.48
N LYS A 65 -68.73 -62.20 10.52
CA LYS A 65 -69.17 -60.87 10.95
C LYS A 65 -68.16 -60.22 11.89
N TYR A 66 -67.84 -58.97 11.61
CA TYR A 66 -66.95 -58.11 12.37
C TYR A 66 -67.68 -56.86 12.83
N GLU A 67 -67.20 -56.31 13.94
CA GLU A 67 -67.57 -54.97 14.40
C GLU A 67 -66.31 -54.11 14.57
N CYS A 68 -66.43 -52.82 14.24
CA CYS A 68 -65.35 -51.86 14.47
C CYS A 68 -65.07 -51.70 15.98
N ARG A 69 -63.80 -51.56 16.33
CA ARG A 69 -63.34 -51.35 17.70
C ARG A 69 -63.75 -49.96 18.23
N PRO A 70 -63.81 -49.75 19.56
CA PRO A 70 -63.97 -48.42 20.14
C PRO A 70 -62.93 -47.43 19.60
N GLY A 71 -63.33 -46.18 19.39
CA GLY A 71 -62.53 -45.16 18.68
C GLY A 71 -62.84 -45.07 17.18
N TYR A 72 -63.54 -46.06 16.62
CA TYR A 72 -64.04 -46.09 15.24
C TYR A 72 -65.57 -46.02 15.21
N ILE A 73 -66.16 -45.54 14.11
CA ILE A 73 -67.63 -45.49 13.94
C ILE A 73 -68.19 -46.92 14.04
N LYS A 74 -69.14 -47.15 14.95
CA LYS A 74 -69.72 -48.48 15.19
C LYS A 74 -70.46 -48.94 13.94
N ARG A 75 -69.84 -49.82 13.17
CA ARG A 75 -70.39 -50.48 11.99
C ARG A 75 -70.13 -51.96 12.08
N GLN A 76 -71.14 -52.75 11.72
CA GLN A 76 -70.99 -54.18 11.50
C GLN A 76 -70.77 -54.40 10.01
N PHE A 77 -69.88 -55.32 9.69
CA PHE A 77 -69.60 -55.72 8.32
C PHE A 77 -69.23 -57.20 8.32
N SER A 78 -69.18 -57.79 7.13
CA SER A 78 -68.73 -59.16 6.97
C SER A 78 -67.56 -59.21 6.01
N ILE A 79 -66.61 -60.09 6.29
CA ILE A 79 -65.64 -60.56 5.31
C ILE A 79 -66.08 -61.94 4.82
N THR A 80 -65.93 -62.21 3.53
CA THR A 80 -66.36 -63.47 2.92
C THR A 80 -65.16 -64.17 2.30
N CYS A 81 -65.10 -65.50 2.48
CA CYS A 81 -64.09 -66.34 1.85
C CYS A 81 -64.46 -66.53 0.36
N GLU A 82 -63.68 -65.92 -0.53
CA GLU A 82 -63.90 -65.98 -1.97
C GLU A 82 -63.40 -67.30 -2.59
N VAL A 83 -63.82 -67.61 -3.83
CA VAL A 83 -63.48 -68.86 -4.55
C VAL A 83 -61.96 -69.06 -4.72
N ASN A 84 -61.19 -67.97 -4.71
CA ASN A 84 -59.73 -67.96 -4.74
C ASN A 84 -59.09 -68.29 -3.37
N SER A 85 -59.88 -68.64 -2.33
CA SER A 85 -59.42 -68.87 -0.95
C SER A 85 -58.81 -67.62 -0.28
N VAL A 86 -59.27 -66.42 -0.65
CA VAL A 86 -58.88 -65.14 -0.04
C VAL A 86 -60.10 -64.49 0.64
N TRP A 87 -59.87 -63.84 1.78
CA TRP A 87 -60.91 -63.05 2.45
C TRP A 87 -61.10 -61.70 1.76
N THR A 88 -62.35 -61.28 1.52
CA THR A 88 -62.65 -59.93 1.03
C THR A 88 -62.09 -58.85 1.96
N SER A 89 -61.50 -57.78 1.41
CA SER A 89 -60.85 -56.72 2.19
C SER A 89 -61.87 -55.72 2.79
N PRO A 90 -61.84 -55.45 4.11
CA PRO A 90 -62.72 -54.46 4.73
C PRO A 90 -62.12 -53.04 4.72
N GLN A 91 -61.76 -52.53 3.54
CA GLN A 91 -61.18 -51.18 3.39
C GLN A 91 -62.22 -50.09 3.72
N ASP A 92 -61.77 -49.03 4.41
CA ASP A 92 -62.55 -47.82 4.76
C ASP A 92 -63.87 -48.05 5.52
N VAL A 93 -64.11 -49.27 6.01
CA VAL A 93 -65.31 -49.59 6.78
C VAL A 93 -65.25 -48.97 8.17
N CYS A 94 -64.13 -49.16 8.88
CA CYS A 94 -63.93 -48.64 10.22
C CYS A 94 -63.20 -47.30 10.17
N ILE A 95 -63.97 -46.22 10.06
CA ILE A 95 -63.46 -44.85 10.04
C ILE A 95 -63.22 -44.38 11.48
N ARG A 96 -62.06 -43.76 11.73
CA ARG A 96 -61.70 -43.16 13.02
C ARG A 96 -62.71 -42.06 13.39
N LYS A 97 -63.24 -42.08 14.62
CA LYS A 97 -64.10 -41.01 15.13
C LYS A 97 -63.31 -39.72 15.25
N GLN A 98 -63.99 -38.59 15.14
CA GLN A 98 -63.42 -37.25 15.25
C GLN A 98 -63.64 -36.70 16.66
N CYS A 99 -62.57 -36.19 17.28
CA CYS A 99 -62.68 -35.41 18.51
C CYS A 99 -63.31 -34.05 18.23
N GLU A 100 -63.78 -33.38 19.28
CA GLU A 100 -64.28 -32.01 19.17
C GLU A 100 -63.23 -31.10 18.51
N THR A 101 -63.67 -30.16 17.68
CA THR A 101 -62.73 -29.25 17.02
C THR A 101 -62.14 -28.33 18.09
N PRO A 102 -60.81 -28.38 18.33
CA PRO A 102 -60.22 -27.57 19.38
C PRO A 102 -60.36 -26.09 19.02
N LEU A 103 -60.68 -25.29 20.03
CA LEU A 103 -60.73 -23.84 19.89
C LEU A 103 -59.39 -23.24 20.32
N ASP A 104 -59.04 -22.11 19.73
CA ASP A 104 -57.91 -21.32 20.17
C ASP A 104 -58.15 -20.84 21.62
N PRO A 105 -57.23 -21.08 22.56
CA PRO A 105 -57.33 -20.49 23.89
C PRO A 105 -57.24 -18.96 23.78
N GLN A 106 -57.82 -18.23 24.73
CA GLN A 106 -57.66 -16.77 24.77
C GLN A 106 -56.17 -16.43 24.82
N ASN A 107 -55.72 -15.54 23.93
CA ASN A 107 -54.31 -15.17 23.78
C ASN A 107 -53.37 -16.34 23.47
N GLY A 108 -53.87 -17.38 22.79
CA GLY A 108 -53.05 -18.44 22.23
C GLY A 108 -53.67 -19.03 20.97
N ILE A 109 -53.02 -20.05 20.44
CA ILE A 109 -53.35 -20.68 19.16
C ILE A 109 -53.20 -22.20 19.32
N VAL A 110 -54.15 -22.96 18.76
CA VAL A 110 -54.02 -24.41 18.61
C VAL A 110 -53.42 -24.77 17.26
N HIS A 111 -52.43 -25.64 17.28
CA HIS A 111 -51.80 -26.22 16.09
C HIS A 111 -52.27 -27.67 15.94
N VAL A 112 -52.96 -27.92 14.82
CA VAL A 112 -53.37 -29.28 14.44
C VAL A 112 -52.25 -29.92 13.62
N ASN A 113 -51.59 -30.94 14.19
CA ASN A 113 -50.41 -31.55 13.57
C ASN A 113 -50.74 -32.33 12.28
N THR A 114 -51.85 -33.08 12.29
CA THR A 114 -52.26 -33.93 11.15
C THR A 114 -53.75 -33.79 10.87
N ASP A 115 -54.59 -34.20 11.83
CA ASP A 115 -56.03 -34.11 11.82
C ASP A 115 -56.55 -34.17 13.27
N ILE A 116 -57.87 -34.15 13.46
CA ILE A 116 -58.51 -34.22 14.79
C ILE A 116 -59.27 -35.53 15.02
N ARG A 117 -58.80 -36.63 14.42
CA ARG A 117 -59.39 -37.97 14.54
C ARG A 117 -58.68 -38.78 15.63
N PHE A 118 -59.31 -39.88 16.05
CA PHE A 118 -58.78 -40.81 17.06
C PHE A 118 -57.29 -41.15 16.83
N GLY A 119 -56.46 -40.99 17.86
CA GLY A 119 -55.01 -41.20 17.81
C GLY A 119 -54.18 -40.02 17.29
N SER A 120 -54.81 -38.91 16.87
CA SER A 120 -54.10 -37.69 16.46
C SER A 120 -53.80 -36.79 17.66
N SER A 121 -52.83 -35.88 17.50
CA SER A 121 -52.39 -34.94 18.53
C SER A 121 -52.47 -33.50 18.06
N ILE A 122 -52.72 -32.61 19.03
CA ILE A 122 -52.73 -31.16 18.86
C ILE A 122 -51.78 -30.53 19.86
N THR A 123 -51.24 -29.38 19.51
CA THR A 123 -50.31 -28.62 20.34
C THR A 123 -50.79 -27.19 20.52
N TYR A 124 -50.58 -26.61 21.69
CA TYR A 124 -51.01 -25.27 22.03
C TYR A 124 -49.81 -24.35 22.22
N THR A 125 -49.92 -23.12 21.71
CA THR A 125 -48.91 -22.08 21.86
C THR A 125 -49.58 -20.80 22.36
N CYS A 126 -49.00 -20.14 23.36
CA CYS A 126 -49.47 -18.83 23.79
C CYS A 126 -48.86 -17.70 22.96
N ASN A 127 -49.59 -16.61 22.80
CA ASN A 127 -49.12 -15.41 22.13
C ASN A 127 -47.98 -14.77 22.93
N GLU A 128 -47.19 -13.92 22.27
CA GLU A 128 -46.13 -13.16 22.93
C GLU A 128 -46.68 -12.33 24.11
N GLY A 129 -45.97 -12.38 25.24
CA GLY A 129 -46.40 -11.75 26.49
C GLY A 129 -47.30 -12.60 27.37
N TYR A 130 -47.59 -13.84 26.96
CA TYR A 130 -48.38 -14.80 27.72
C TYR A 130 -47.61 -16.11 27.93
N ARG A 131 -47.77 -16.70 29.12
CA ARG A 131 -47.20 -17.99 29.49
C ARG A 131 -48.29 -19.07 29.53
N LEU A 132 -47.91 -20.29 29.17
CA LEU A 132 -48.81 -21.45 29.11
C LEU A 132 -48.96 -22.10 30.49
N ILE A 133 -50.18 -22.11 31.03
CA ILE A 133 -50.53 -22.80 32.27
C ILE A 133 -51.42 -23.99 31.94
N GLY A 134 -50.92 -25.20 32.16
CA GLY A 134 -51.59 -26.46 31.85
C GLY A 134 -50.80 -27.31 30.86
N SER A 135 -51.49 -28.17 30.12
CA SER A 135 -50.88 -29.07 29.15
C SER A 135 -50.65 -28.37 27.80
N SER A 136 -49.42 -28.40 27.30
CA SER A 136 -49.07 -27.83 25.97
C SER A 136 -49.49 -28.69 24.79
N SER A 137 -50.03 -29.89 25.04
CA SER A 137 -50.48 -30.84 24.02
C SER A 137 -51.64 -31.68 24.52
N ALA A 138 -52.50 -32.10 23.60
CA ALA A 138 -53.56 -33.06 23.86
C ALA A 138 -53.63 -34.13 22.75
N MET A 139 -53.99 -35.36 23.10
CA MET A 139 -54.23 -36.48 22.19
C MET A 139 -55.70 -36.88 22.16
N CYS A 140 -56.20 -37.23 20.97
CA CYS A 140 -57.57 -37.71 20.79
C CYS A 140 -57.67 -39.19 21.18
N ILE A 141 -58.15 -39.46 22.39
CA ILE A 141 -58.25 -40.81 22.97
C ILE A 141 -59.70 -41.29 23.04
N ILE A 142 -59.89 -42.56 23.41
CA ILE A 142 -61.21 -43.15 23.66
C ILE A 142 -61.67 -42.79 25.08
N SER A 143 -62.86 -42.22 25.22
CA SER A 143 -63.49 -41.89 26.51
C SER A 143 -64.97 -42.25 26.46
N ASP A 144 -65.43 -43.11 27.38
CA ASP A 144 -66.83 -43.56 27.51
C ASP A 144 -67.53 -43.93 26.18
N GLN A 145 -66.88 -44.79 25.38
CA GLN A 145 -67.29 -45.24 24.03
C GLN A 145 -67.26 -44.15 22.93
N SER A 146 -66.98 -42.90 23.28
CA SER A 146 -66.76 -41.76 22.37
C SER A 146 -65.26 -41.43 22.27
N VAL A 147 -64.90 -40.36 21.55
CA VAL A 147 -63.52 -39.87 21.52
C VAL A 147 -63.47 -38.46 22.08
N ALA A 148 -62.44 -38.17 22.87
CA ALA A 148 -62.23 -36.89 23.51
C ALA A 148 -60.73 -36.59 23.60
N TRP A 149 -60.39 -35.31 23.75
CA TRP A 149 -59.03 -34.89 24.08
C TRP A 149 -58.67 -35.33 25.50
N ASP A 150 -57.46 -35.86 25.70
CA ASP A 150 -56.97 -36.32 27.00
C ASP A 150 -56.60 -35.19 27.97
N ALA A 151 -56.42 -33.98 27.45
CA ALA A 151 -56.14 -32.78 28.21
C ALA A 151 -57.02 -31.62 27.74
N GLU A 152 -57.44 -30.80 28.69
CA GLU A 152 -58.16 -29.55 28.42
C GLU A 152 -57.23 -28.50 27.81
N ALA A 153 -57.80 -27.53 27.09
CA ALA A 153 -57.04 -26.41 26.53
C ALA A 153 -56.35 -25.63 27.67
N PRO A 154 -55.05 -25.27 27.53
CA PRO A 154 -54.33 -24.54 28.56
C PRO A 154 -54.80 -23.08 28.65
N ILE A 155 -54.47 -22.43 29.77
CA ILE A 155 -54.72 -21.01 29.99
C ILE A 155 -53.46 -20.23 29.61
N CYS A 156 -53.58 -19.27 28.70
CA CYS A 156 -52.52 -18.33 28.39
C CYS A 156 -52.66 -17.08 29.28
N GLU A 157 -51.91 -17.06 30.38
CA GLU A 157 -51.91 -15.97 31.35
C GLU A 157 -50.84 -14.93 30.99
N SER A 158 -51.12 -13.64 31.18
CA SER A 158 -50.11 -12.60 30.91
C SER A 158 -48.92 -12.78 31.84
N ILE A 159 -47.71 -12.58 31.32
CA ILE A 159 -46.49 -12.78 32.09
C ILE A 159 -46.41 -11.70 33.19
N PRO A 160 -46.36 -12.08 34.48
CA PRO A 160 -46.30 -11.12 35.57
C PRO A 160 -44.88 -10.56 35.74
N CYS A 161 -44.79 -9.28 36.04
CA CYS A 161 -43.57 -8.58 36.46
C CYS A 161 -43.61 -8.28 37.96
N GLU A 162 -42.44 -8.27 38.59
CA GLU A 162 -42.30 -7.70 39.93
C GLU A 162 -42.53 -6.19 39.91
N ILE A 163 -42.89 -5.63 41.08
CA ILE A 163 -43.06 -4.18 41.27
C ILE A 163 -41.78 -3.45 40.82
N PRO A 164 -41.88 -2.33 40.08
CA PRO A 164 -40.71 -1.59 39.62
C PRO A 164 -39.77 -1.17 40.76
N PRO A 165 -38.44 -1.21 40.56
CA PRO A 165 -37.49 -0.85 41.60
C PRO A 165 -37.66 0.59 42.11
N SER A 166 -37.72 0.79 43.43
CA SER A 166 -37.75 2.13 44.02
C SER A 166 -36.40 2.84 43.85
N ILE A 167 -36.43 4.16 43.64
CA ILE A 167 -35.22 4.98 43.48
C ILE A 167 -35.11 6.04 44.57
N PRO A 168 -33.90 6.37 45.06
CA PRO A 168 -33.71 7.49 45.97
C PRO A 168 -34.14 8.81 45.31
N ASN A 169 -34.78 9.70 46.08
CA ASN A 169 -35.19 11.03 45.63
C ASN A 169 -36.11 11.05 44.39
N GLY A 170 -36.89 9.99 44.17
CA GLY A 170 -37.89 9.93 43.12
C GLY A 170 -38.95 8.86 43.41
N ASP A 171 -39.95 8.81 42.55
CA ASP A 171 -41.00 7.79 42.55
C ASP A 171 -41.40 7.49 41.09
N PHE A 172 -42.09 6.37 40.86
CA PHE A 172 -42.70 6.05 39.57
C PHE A 172 -44.21 6.28 39.57
N PHE A 173 -44.73 6.65 38.41
CA PHE A 173 -46.17 6.74 38.15
C PHE A 173 -46.62 5.57 37.29
N SER A 174 -47.69 4.92 37.75
CA SER A 174 -48.38 3.86 37.02
C SER A 174 -49.88 3.95 37.34
N PRO A 175 -50.79 3.69 36.38
CA PRO A 175 -52.23 3.60 36.65
C PRO A 175 -52.58 2.54 37.69
N ASN A 176 -51.82 1.43 37.72
CA ASN A 176 -51.91 0.37 38.71
C ASN A 176 -50.55 0.22 39.42
N ARG A 177 -50.53 0.20 40.75
CA ARG A 177 -49.30 0.08 41.56
C ARG A 177 -49.08 -1.32 42.17
N GLU A 178 -50.05 -2.21 42.05
CA GLU A 178 -50.01 -3.52 42.73
C GLU A 178 -49.73 -4.68 41.76
N ASP A 179 -50.20 -4.57 40.52
CA ASP A 179 -50.14 -5.66 39.55
C ASP A 179 -49.57 -5.17 38.21
N PHE A 180 -48.46 -5.79 37.80
CA PHE A 180 -47.69 -5.42 36.62
C PHE A 180 -47.58 -6.62 35.68
N HIS A 181 -47.99 -6.42 34.43
CA HIS A 181 -47.98 -7.45 33.39
C HIS A 181 -47.10 -7.04 32.22
N TYR A 182 -46.76 -8.01 31.39
CA TYR A 182 -46.02 -7.80 30.14
C TYR A 182 -46.57 -6.62 29.33
N GLY A 183 -45.66 -5.76 28.86
CA GLY A 183 -45.98 -4.56 28.09
C GLY A 183 -46.41 -3.34 28.90
N MET A 184 -46.67 -3.46 30.21
CA MET A 184 -46.93 -2.29 31.06
C MET A 184 -45.70 -1.40 31.16
N VAL A 185 -45.91 -0.08 31.17
CA VAL A 185 -44.86 0.94 31.22
C VAL A 185 -45.01 1.79 32.47
N VAL A 186 -43.92 2.00 33.19
CA VAL A 186 -43.87 2.93 34.33
C VAL A 186 -42.93 4.09 34.01
N THR A 187 -43.28 5.28 34.48
CA THR A 187 -42.47 6.50 34.25
C THR A 187 -42.04 7.10 35.57
N TYR A 188 -40.73 7.26 35.75
CA TYR A 188 -40.12 7.83 36.94
C TYR A 188 -40.06 9.34 36.89
N GLN A 189 -40.11 9.95 38.07
CA GLN A 189 -39.90 11.38 38.26
C GLN A 189 -39.11 11.63 39.54
N CYS A 190 -38.20 12.60 39.48
CA CYS A 190 -37.47 13.01 40.68
C CYS A 190 -38.29 13.96 41.55
N ASN A 191 -38.07 13.86 42.85
CA ASN A 191 -38.69 14.69 43.87
C ASN A 191 -38.37 16.18 43.62
N THR A 192 -39.36 17.03 43.88
CA THR A 192 -39.24 18.48 43.83
C THR A 192 -39.34 19.07 45.24
N ASP A 193 -38.95 20.34 45.40
CA ASP A 193 -39.18 21.03 46.67
C ASP A 193 -40.67 21.36 46.89
N ALA A 194 -41.00 21.91 48.06
CA ALA A 194 -42.37 22.30 48.40
C ALA A 194 -43.01 23.33 47.45
N ARG A 195 -42.20 24.02 46.63
CA ARG A 195 -42.64 24.99 45.61
C ARG A 195 -42.67 24.37 44.20
N GLY A 196 -42.40 23.08 44.06
CA GLY A 196 -42.30 22.39 42.78
C GLY A 196 -40.99 22.64 42.03
N LYS A 197 -39.98 23.24 42.68
CA LYS A 197 -38.67 23.48 42.05
C LYS A 197 -37.89 22.18 41.95
N LYS A 198 -37.23 22.00 40.80
CA LYS A 198 -36.36 20.85 40.54
C LYS A 198 -35.15 20.86 41.50
N LEU A 199 -34.98 19.77 42.26
CA LEU A 199 -33.83 19.54 43.14
C LEU A 199 -32.82 18.56 42.52
N PHE A 200 -33.30 17.65 41.69
CA PHE A 200 -32.53 16.55 41.11
C PHE A 200 -32.71 16.46 39.59
N ASN A 201 -31.69 16.00 38.90
CA ASN A 201 -31.72 15.57 37.51
C ASN A 201 -32.01 14.08 37.42
N LEU A 202 -32.99 13.72 36.59
CA LEU A 202 -33.23 12.34 36.19
C LEU A 202 -32.16 11.95 35.16
N VAL A 203 -31.42 10.89 35.46
CA VAL A 203 -30.33 10.34 34.64
C VAL A 203 -30.67 8.91 34.26
N GLY A 204 -30.68 8.64 32.96
CA GLY A 204 -31.13 7.36 32.39
C GLY A 204 -32.47 7.49 31.68
N GLU A 205 -33.03 6.36 31.25
CA GLU A 205 -34.34 6.31 30.61
C GLU A 205 -35.44 6.62 31.64
N PRO A 206 -36.32 7.61 31.39
CA PRO A 206 -37.38 8.00 32.33
C PRO A 206 -38.47 6.93 32.45
N SER A 207 -38.63 6.07 31.44
CA SER A 207 -39.67 5.05 31.41
C SER A 207 -39.07 3.67 31.13
N ILE A 208 -39.52 2.67 31.88
CA ILE A 208 -39.18 1.26 31.68
C ILE A 208 -40.46 0.46 31.49
N HIS A 209 -40.38 -0.64 30.73
CA HIS A 209 -41.54 -1.49 30.45
C HIS A 209 -41.25 -2.94 30.83
N CYS A 210 -42.30 -3.67 31.18
CA CYS A 210 -42.21 -5.09 31.48
C CYS A 210 -42.03 -5.88 30.18
N THR A 211 -40.98 -6.69 30.12
CA THR A 211 -40.66 -7.62 29.02
C THR A 211 -40.36 -9.00 29.60
N SER A 212 -39.97 -9.98 28.78
CA SER A 212 -39.59 -11.32 29.25
C SER A 212 -38.53 -11.92 28.32
N ILE A 213 -37.49 -12.52 28.91
CA ILE A 213 -36.40 -13.18 28.17
C ILE A 213 -36.73 -14.65 27.89
N ASP A 214 -37.39 -15.31 28.84
CA ASP A 214 -37.71 -16.74 28.82
C ASP A 214 -39.17 -17.05 28.43
N GLY A 215 -40.00 -16.02 28.30
CA GLY A 215 -41.43 -16.16 28.04
C GLY A 215 -42.24 -16.64 29.26
N GLN A 216 -41.65 -16.60 30.47
CA GLN A 216 -42.26 -17.12 31.70
C GLN A 216 -42.25 -16.11 32.84
N VAL A 217 -41.14 -15.40 33.04
CA VAL A 217 -40.95 -14.39 34.09
C VAL A 217 -40.79 -13.01 33.47
N GLY A 218 -41.50 -12.04 34.03
CA GLY A 218 -41.41 -10.65 33.62
C GLY A 218 -40.17 -9.98 34.20
N VAL A 219 -39.44 -9.25 33.36
CA VAL A 219 -38.26 -8.45 33.72
C VAL A 219 -38.43 -7.04 33.14
N TRP A 220 -38.03 -6.01 33.88
CA TRP A 220 -38.06 -4.64 33.37
C TRP A 220 -37.00 -4.43 32.28
N SER A 221 -37.35 -3.63 31.26
CA SER A 221 -36.56 -3.41 30.04
C SER A 221 -35.15 -2.84 30.26
N GLY A 222 -34.86 -2.32 31.45
CA GLY A 222 -33.57 -1.75 31.80
C GLY A 222 -33.51 -1.34 33.27
N PRO A 223 -32.36 -0.81 33.71
CA PRO A 223 -32.20 -0.29 35.07
C PRO A 223 -33.08 0.96 35.28
N PRO A 224 -33.58 1.20 36.51
CA PRO A 224 -34.33 2.41 36.81
C PRO A 224 -33.40 3.65 36.73
N PRO A 225 -33.95 4.83 36.36
CA PRO A 225 -33.15 6.05 36.29
C PRO A 225 -32.70 6.52 37.68
N GLN A 226 -31.66 7.34 37.74
CA GLN A 226 -31.14 7.91 38.98
C GLN A 226 -31.52 9.38 39.13
N CYS A 227 -31.91 9.79 40.34
CA CYS A 227 -32.17 11.19 40.69
C CYS A 227 -30.97 11.78 41.44
N ILE A 228 -30.13 12.52 40.71
CA ILE A 228 -28.90 13.12 41.25
C ILE A 228 -29.03 14.64 41.41
N GLU A 229 -28.33 15.27 42.34
CA GLU A 229 -28.39 16.73 42.53
C GLU A 229 -28.02 17.52 41.26
N LEU A 230 -28.61 18.73 41.09
CA LEU A 230 -28.49 19.52 39.84
C LEU A 230 -27.04 19.80 39.35
N ASN A 231 -26.09 19.84 40.28
CA ASN A 231 -24.69 20.23 40.06
C ASN A 231 -23.72 19.05 40.21
N LYS A 232 -24.23 17.83 40.04
CA LYS A 232 -23.45 16.59 40.09
C LYS A 232 -23.52 15.87 38.75
N CYS A 233 -22.48 15.09 38.46
CA CYS A 233 -22.45 14.14 37.35
C CYS A 233 -22.19 12.72 37.88
N THR A 234 -22.83 11.74 37.25
CA THR A 234 -22.48 10.33 37.41
C THR A 234 -21.13 10.05 36.74
N PRO A 235 -20.38 9.04 37.21
CA PRO A 235 -19.16 8.60 36.54
C PRO A 235 -19.45 8.30 35.06
N PRO A 236 -18.71 8.91 34.12
CA PRO A 236 -18.94 8.69 32.70
C PRO A 236 -18.43 7.31 32.31
N HIS A 237 -19.19 6.60 31.48
CA HIS A 237 -18.79 5.32 30.93
C HIS A 237 -18.32 5.51 29.49
N VAL A 238 -17.12 4.99 29.19
CA VAL A 238 -16.58 4.89 27.84
C VAL A 238 -16.17 3.44 27.61
N GLU A 239 -16.76 2.80 26.61
CA GLU A 239 -16.49 1.41 26.27
C GLU A 239 -14.99 1.22 25.93
N ASN A 240 -14.38 0.14 26.40
CA ASN A 240 -12.96 -0.16 26.21
C ASN A 240 -11.99 0.92 26.76
N ALA A 241 -12.45 1.77 27.69
CA ALA A 241 -11.61 2.74 28.40
C ALA A 241 -11.61 2.49 29.91
N VAL A 242 -10.58 3.01 30.57
CA VAL A 242 -10.46 3.06 32.03
C VAL A 242 -10.31 4.52 32.47
N ILE A 243 -10.96 4.87 33.58
CA ILE A 243 -10.78 6.17 34.23
C ILE A 243 -9.46 6.12 35.03
N VAL A 244 -8.52 7.00 34.68
CA VAL A 244 -7.20 7.12 35.35
C VAL A 244 -7.29 8.03 36.58
N SER A 245 -8.19 9.02 36.54
CA SER A 245 -8.47 9.92 37.66
C SER A 245 -9.13 9.21 38.86
N LYS A 246 -9.23 9.89 40.02
CA LYS A 246 -9.85 9.31 41.23
C LYS A 246 -11.28 8.85 40.98
N ASN A 247 -11.57 7.59 41.31
CA ASN A 247 -12.92 7.05 41.29
C ASN A 247 -13.76 7.75 42.39
N LYS A 248 -14.84 8.43 41.98
CA LYS A 248 -15.83 9.06 42.86
C LYS A 248 -17.21 8.53 42.48
N SER A 249 -18.12 8.44 43.45
CA SER A 249 -19.51 8.06 43.18
C SER A 249 -20.29 9.13 42.40
N LEU A 250 -19.97 10.40 42.65
CA LEU A 250 -20.49 11.56 41.92
C LEU A 250 -19.39 12.62 41.80
N PHE A 251 -19.41 13.32 40.67
CA PHE A 251 -18.48 14.41 40.35
C PHE A 251 -19.19 15.75 40.50
N SER A 252 -18.53 16.75 41.07
CA SER A 252 -19.08 18.11 41.15
C SER A 252 -18.74 18.90 39.88
N LEU A 253 -19.45 19.99 39.62
CA LEU A 253 -19.13 20.87 38.49
C LEU A 253 -17.63 21.20 38.42
N ARG A 254 -17.07 21.12 37.21
CA ARG A 254 -15.64 21.31 36.89
C ARG A 254 -14.68 20.24 37.43
N ASP A 255 -15.16 19.21 38.14
CA ASP A 255 -14.33 18.02 38.36
C ASP A 255 -13.98 17.40 37.02
N MET A 256 -12.72 16.98 36.85
CA MET A 256 -12.20 16.38 35.63
C MET A 256 -12.06 14.86 35.76
N VAL A 257 -12.40 14.18 34.68
CA VAL A 257 -12.19 12.74 34.49
C VAL A 257 -11.26 12.55 33.30
N GLU A 258 -10.18 11.81 33.53
CA GLU A 258 -9.22 11.45 32.50
C GLU A 258 -9.37 9.97 32.15
N PHE A 259 -9.41 9.68 30.85
CA PHE A 259 -9.55 8.35 30.29
C PHE A 259 -8.25 7.86 29.67
N ARG A 260 -8.07 6.54 29.70
CA ARG A 260 -7.08 5.82 28.90
C ARG A 260 -7.76 4.62 28.25
N CYS A 261 -7.55 4.41 26.96
CA CYS A 261 -8.06 3.20 26.30
C CYS A 261 -7.35 1.95 26.84
N GLN A 262 -8.06 0.84 26.88
CA GLN A 262 -7.49 -0.48 27.18
C GLN A 262 -6.45 -0.88 26.12
N ASP A 263 -5.60 -1.85 26.44
CA ASP A 263 -4.54 -2.31 25.55
C ASP A 263 -5.12 -2.77 24.19
N GLY A 264 -4.52 -2.30 23.09
CA GLY A 264 -4.96 -2.60 21.73
C GLY A 264 -6.08 -1.69 21.19
N PHE A 265 -6.55 -0.74 21.99
CA PHE A 265 -7.52 0.28 21.58
C PHE A 265 -6.88 1.66 21.49
N MET A 266 -7.34 2.47 20.54
CA MET A 266 -6.91 3.85 20.36
C MET A 266 -8.05 4.82 20.62
N MET A 267 -7.71 5.98 21.19
CA MET A 267 -8.67 7.00 21.56
C MET A 267 -8.95 7.94 20.39
N LYS A 268 -10.24 8.20 20.15
CA LYS A 268 -10.72 9.28 19.29
C LYS A 268 -11.45 10.31 20.15
N GLY A 269 -11.01 11.56 20.10
CA GLY A 269 -11.55 12.65 20.92
C GLY A 269 -10.64 13.02 22.09
N ASP A 270 -11.12 13.90 22.96
CA ASP A 270 -10.36 14.41 24.09
C ASP A 270 -10.24 13.38 25.22
N SER A 271 -9.02 13.19 25.74
CA SER A 271 -8.77 12.23 26.83
C SER A 271 -9.29 12.69 28.19
N SER A 272 -9.61 13.96 28.34
CA SER A 272 -10.06 14.56 29.59
C SER A 272 -11.35 15.33 29.38
N VAL A 273 -12.32 15.09 30.25
CA VAL A 273 -13.63 15.75 30.25
C VAL A 273 -13.93 16.31 31.64
N TYR A 274 -14.69 17.39 31.71
CA TYR A 274 -15.12 17.98 32.97
C TYR A 274 -16.64 17.94 33.12
N CYS A 275 -17.10 17.82 34.37
CA CYS A 275 -18.52 17.78 34.70
C CYS A 275 -19.17 19.16 34.55
N ARG A 276 -20.27 19.21 33.79
CA ARG A 276 -21.15 20.36 33.60
C ARG A 276 -22.53 20.07 34.20
N SER A 277 -23.38 21.10 34.31
CA SER A 277 -24.75 20.96 34.79
C SER A 277 -25.55 19.94 33.99
N LEU A 278 -26.57 19.35 34.60
CA LEU A 278 -27.47 18.36 33.97
C LEU A 278 -26.80 17.01 33.64
N ASN A 279 -25.84 16.56 34.44
CA ASN A 279 -25.09 15.32 34.19
C ASN A 279 -24.43 15.27 32.80
N ARG A 280 -23.87 16.39 32.34
CA ARG A 280 -23.21 16.45 31.04
C ARG A 280 -21.71 16.55 31.21
N TRP A 281 -20.98 15.79 30.42
CA TRP A 281 -19.53 15.84 30.33
C TRP A 281 -19.12 16.68 29.12
N GLU A 282 -18.14 17.55 29.30
CA GLU A 282 -17.63 18.42 28.24
C GLU A 282 -16.09 18.39 28.21
N PRO A 283 -15.44 18.32 27.03
CA PRO A 283 -16.02 18.05 25.71
C PRO A 283 -16.72 16.67 25.64
N GLN A 284 -17.21 16.29 24.45
CA GLN A 284 -17.88 14.99 24.26
C GLN A 284 -16.96 13.85 24.70
N LEU A 285 -17.55 12.78 25.25
CA LEU A 285 -16.79 11.62 25.70
C LEU A 285 -15.97 11.02 24.54
N PRO A 286 -14.70 10.63 24.78
CA PRO A 286 -13.90 9.99 23.76
C PRO A 286 -14.44 8.61 23.41
N SER A 287 -14.05 8.09 22.25
CA SER A 287 -14.36 6.72 21.81
C SER A 287 -13.08 5.90 21.69
N CYS A 288 -13.04 4.73 22.32
CA CYS A 288 -11.93 3.78 22.19
C CYS A 288 -12.29 2.71 21.15
N PHE A 289 -11.55 2.66 20.04
CA PHE A 289 -11.78 1.69 18.96
C PHE A 289 -10.59 0.73 18.84
N LYS A 290 -10.87 -0.53 18.46
CA LYS A 290 -9.85 -1.55 18.27
C LYS A 290 -9.06 -1.25 17.00
N VAL A 291 -7.74 -1.16 17.11
CA VAL A 291 -6.90 -0.96 15.93
C VAL A 291 -6.76 -2.27 15.17
N LYS A 292 -7.08 -2.25 13.88
CA LYS A 292 -6.79 -3.39 13.01
C LYS A 292 -5.28 -3.47 12.77
N SER A 293 -4.75 -4.68 12.63
CA SER A 293 -3.36 -4.87 12.17
C SER A 293 -3.23 -4.47 10.71
N CYS A 294 -2.03 -4.08 10.29
CA CYS A 294 -1.76 -3.88 8.87
C CYS A 294 -2.04 -5.17 8.09
N GLY A 295 -2.52 -5.02 6.86
CA GLY A 295 -2.69 -6.16 5.95
C GLY A 295 -1.36 -6.90 5.74
N ALA A 296 -1.44 -8.19 5.43
CA ALA A 296 -0.29 -8.95 4.98
C ALA A 296 0.40 -8.19 3.84
N PHE A 297 1.71 -7.98 3.96
CA PHE A 297 2.46 -7.25 2.94
C PHE A 297 2.53 -8.12 1.66
N LEU A 298 1.72 -7.78 0.66
CA LEU A 298 1.63 -8.52 -0.62
C LEU A 298 2.60 -8.01 -1.69
N GLY A 299 3.42 -7.01 -1.37
CA GLY A 299 4.37 -6.46 -2.33
C GLY A 299 5.50 -7.44 -2.63
N GLU A 300 5.63 -7.88 -3.87
CA GLU A 300 6.82 -8.57 -4.35
C GLU A 300 7.94 -7.55 -4.57
N LEU A 301 9.17 -7.89 -4.19
CA LEU A 301 10.38 -7.10 -4.46
C LEU A 301 11.22 -7.83 -5.52
N PRO A 302 11.09 -7.49 -6.80
CA PRO A 302 11.92 -8.08 -7.85
C PRO A 302 13.40 -7.86 -7.57
N ASN A 303 14.21 -8.89 -7.77
CA ASN A 303 15.65 -8.88 -7.49
C ASN A 303 16.00 -8.50 -6.04
N GLY A 304 15.12 -8.84 -5.09
CA GLY A 304 15.35 -8.67 -3.67
C GLY A 304 14.50 -9.62 -2.83
N HIS A 305 14.55 -9.38 -1.52
CA HIS A 305 13.85 -10.14 -0.50
C HIS A 305 13.10 -9.20 0.45
N VAL A 306 11.87 -9.59 0.79
CA VAL A 306 11.01 -8.89 1.74
C VAL A 306 10.94 -9.69 3.03
N PHE A 307 11.48 -9.13 4.12
CA PHE A 307 11.43 -9.75 5.44
C PHE A 307 10.22 -9.20 6.20
N VAL A 308 9.15 -9.99 6.27
CA VAL A 308 7.91 -9.67 6.97
C VAL A 308 7.93 -10.34 8.37
N PRO A 309 7.64 -9.60 9.45
CA PRO A 309 7.56 -10.17 10.80
C PRO A 309 6.30 -11.03 10.96
N GLN A 310 6.30 -11.94 11.94
CA GLN A 310 5.13 -12.79 12.22
C GLN A 310 3.90 -12.00 12.71
N ASN A 311 4.12 -10.91 13.45
CA ASN A 311 3.05 -10.06 13.97
C ASN A 311 3.02 -8.73 13.20
N LEU A 312 1.86 -8.41 12.62
CA LEU A 312 1.62 -7.23 11.78
C LEU A 312 0.90 -6.10 12.55
N GLN A 313 0.98 -6.12 13.88
CA GLN A 313 0.46 -5.03 14.72
C GLN A 313 1.16 -3.70 14.42
N LEU A 314 0.55 -2.61 14.89
CA LEU A 314 1.17 -1.28 14.87
C LEU A 314 2.61 -1.34 15.39
N GLY A 315 3.52 -0.71 14.64
CA GLY A 315 4.97 -0.74 14.89
C GLY A 315 5.73 -1.86 14.18
N ALA A 316 5.04 -2.86 13.61
CA ALA A 316 5.68 -3.90 12.81
C ALA A 316 6.53 -3.30 11.67
N LYS A 317 7.67 -3.91 11.38
CA LYS A 317 8.64 -3.42 10.39
C LYS A 317 8.90 -4.48 9.33
N VAL A 318 8.56 -4.18 8.08
CA VAL A 318 8.98 -4.93 6.90
C VAL A 318 10.33 -4.39 6.45
N THR A 319 11.30 -5.26 6.21
CA THR A 319 12.65 -4.87 5.76
C THR A 319 12.89 -5.37 4.35
N PHE A 320 13.45 -4.50 3.51
CA PHE A 320 13.74 -4.76 2.10
C PHE A 320 15.25 -4.89 1.92
N VAL A 321 15.68 -5.95 1.26
CA VAL A 321 17.09 -6.19 0.94
C VAL A 321 17.18 -6.58 -0.52
N CYS A 322 17.99 -5.88 -1.30
CA CYS A 322 18.23 -6.23 -2.69
C CYS A 322 19.24 -7.40 -2.80
N ASN A 323 19.14 -8.16 -3.89
CA ASN A 323 20.08 -9.21 -4.21
C ASN A 323 21.47 -8.61 -4.47
N THR A 324 22.50 -9.45 -4.40
CA THR A 324 23.86 -9.04 -4.78
C THR A 324 23.89 -8.50 -6.21
N GLY A 325 24.59 -7.37 -6.41
CA GLY A 325 24.61 -6.66 -7.69
C GLY A 325 23.42 -5.73 -7.96
N TYR A 326 22.53 -5.55 -6.97
CA TYR A 326 21.44 -4.59 -7.03
C TYR A 326 21.51 -3.59 -5.88
N GLN A 327 21.26 -2.32 -6.18
CA GLN A 327 21.21 -1.23 -5.22
C GLN A 327 19.76 -0.84 -4.90
N LEU A 328 19.45 -0.71 -3.61
CA LEU A 328 18.11 -0.35 -3.15
C LEU A 328 17.83 1.13 -3.37
N LYS A 329 16.76 1.43 -4.11
CA LYS A 329 16.26 2.78 -4.36
C LYS A 329 14.88 2.96 -3.73
N GLY A 330 14.83 3.76 -2.67
CA GLY A 330 13.64 3.97 -1.86
C GLY A 330 13.92 3.68 -0.38
N ASN A 331 12.87 3.49 0.41
CA ASN A 331 13.02 3.16 1.82
C ASN A 331 13.40 1.69 1.98
N SER A 332 14.45 1.40 2.75
CA SER A 332 14.89 0.03 3.07
C SER A 332 13.98 -0.69 4.06
N SER A 333 12.97 0.00 4.59
CA SER A 333 11.94 -0.61 5.43
C SER A 333 10.62 0.16 5.38
N SER A 334 9.52 -0.54 5.64
CA SER A 334 8.19 0.02 5.83
C SER A 334 7.65 -0.36 7.20
N HIS A 335 7.06 0.60 7.91
CA HIS A 335 6.50 0.41 9.24
C HIS A 335 4.97 0.45 9.20
N CYS A 336 4.33 -0.43 9.96
CA CYS A 336 2.89 -0.41 10.19
C CYS A 336 2.56 0.75 11.14
N VAL A 337 1.95 1.81 10.62
CA VAL A 337 1.60 3.02 11.38
C VAL A 337 0.10 3.25 11.34
N LEU A 338 -0.40 4.05 12.28
CA LEU A 338 -1.79 4.48 12.29
C LEU A 338 -1.89 5.78 11.48
N ASP A 339 -2.62 5.74 10.37
CA ASP A 339 -3.00 6.93 9.63
C ASP A 339 -4.49 7.22 9.88
N GLY A 340 -4.74 8.22 10.73
CA GLY A 340 -6.08 8.52 11.22
C GLY A 340 -6.67 7.38 12.05
N VAL A 341 -7.47 6.52 11.41
CA VAL A 341 -8.14 5.36 12.03
C VAL A 341 -7.71 4.02 11.43
N GLU A 342 -6.92 4.03 10.36
CA GLU A 342 -6.49 2.82 9.65
C GLU A 342 -5.01 2.53 9.86
N SER A 343 -4.67 1.25 9.91
CA SER A 343 -3.28 0.79 9.98
C SER A 343 -2.73 0.59 8.58
N ILE A 344 -1.71 1.36 8.19
CA ILE A 344 -1.10 1.32 6.87
C ILE A 344 0.42 1.12 6.94
N TRP A 345 0.99 0.60 5.86
CA TRP A 345 2.43 0.56 5.65
C TRP A 345 2.91 1.94 5.19
N ASN A 346 3.74 2.61 6.00
CA ASN A 346 4.13 4.01 5.78
C ASN A 346 5.05 4.25 4.56
N SER A 347 5.59 3.18 3.98
CA SER A 347 6.46 3.23 2.82
C SER A 347 6.06 2.16 1.81
N SER A 348 6.13 2.49 0.53
CA SER A 348 5.92 1.54 -0.57
C SER A 348 7.11 0.58 -0.71
N VAL A 349 6.91 -0.50 -1.48
CA VAL A 349 7.99 -1.40 -1.90
C VAL A 349 9.05 -0.56 -2.67
N PRO A 350 10.35 -0.64 -2.31
CA PRO A 350 11.42 0.05 -3.03
C PRO A 350 11.75 -0.66 -4.35
N VAL A 351 12.61 -0.05 -5.16
CA VAL A 351 13.08 -0.64 -6.43
C VAL A 351 14.53 -1.11 -6.25
N CYS A 352 14.82 -2.36 -6.59
CA CYS A 352 16.19 -2.86 -6.70
C CYS A 352 16.72 -2.58 -8.11
N GLU A 353 17.53 -1.53 -8.25
CA GLU A 353 18.16 -1.12 -9.50
C GLU A 353 19.48 -1.88 -9.69
N GLN A 354 19.83 -2.30 -10.90
CA GLN A 354 21.11 -2.97 -11.12
C GLN A 354 22.27 -2.01 -10.85
N VAL A 355 23.32 -2.52 -10.22
CA VAL A 355 24.57 -1.80 -10.02
C VAL A 355 25.25 -1.63 -11.37
N ILE A 356 25.57 -0.38 -11.72
CA ILE A 356 26.30 -0.04 -12.95
C ILE A 356 27.62 0.61 -12.58
N CYS A 357 28.72 -0.07 -12.85
CA CYS A 357 30.05 0.53 -12.76
C CYS A 357 30.30 1.39 -14.00
N LYS A 358 30.42 2.69 -13.81
CA LYS A 358 30.74 3.62 -14.90
C LYS A 358 32.25 3.70 -15.08
N LEU A 359 32.68 3.74 -16.34
CA LEU A 359 34.05 4.11 -16.65
C LEU A 359 34.20 5.64 -16.54
N PRO A 360 35.39 6.15 -16.17
CA PRO A 360 35.70 7.57 -16.21
C PRO A 360 35.41 8.17 -17.59
N GLN A 361 34.97 9.42 -17.63
CA GLN A 361 34.79 10.12 -18.91
C GLN A 361 36.13 10.38 -19.60
N ASP A 362 37.18 10.61 -18.82
CA ASP A 362 38.54 10.77 -19.30
C ASP A 362 39.27 9.43 -19.31
N MET A 363 39.41 8.87 -20.51
CA MET A 363 40.18 7.65 -20.80
C MET A 363 41.43 8.00 -21.62
N SER A 364 42.08 9.13 -21.31
CA SER A 364 43.31 9.57 -22.00
C SER A 364 44.44 8.54 -21.84
N GLY A 365 45.13 8.26 -22.95
CA GLY A 365 46.26 7.33 -22.99
C GLY A 365 45.88 5.86 -22.99
N PHE A 366 44.60 5.48 -23.01
CA PHE A 366 44.16 4.08 -23.22
C PHE A 366 43.94 3.77 -24.71
N GLN A 367 44.24 2.54 -25.12
CA GLN A 367 44.19 2.13 -26.53
C GLN A 367 42.80 2.32 -27.15
N LYS A 368 42.73 3.18 -28.18
CA LYS A 368 41.52 3.38 -28.99
C LYS A 368 41.21 2.11 -29.80
N GLY A 369 40.10 1.45 -29.47
CA GLY A 369 39.64 0.25 -30.18
C GLY A 369 39.27 -0.94 -29.28
N LEU A 370 39.50 -0.84 -27.97
CA LEU A 370 38.96 -1.81 -27.01
C LEU A 370 37.42 -1.86 -27.15
N GLN A 371 36.84 -3.06 -27.28
CA GLN A 371 35.38 -3.25 -27.31
C GLN A 371 34.79 -3.00 -25.92
N MET A 372 34.67 -1.73 -25.57
CA MET A 372 34.16 -1.33 -24.27
C MET A 372 32.64 -1.46 -24.25
N LYS A 373 32.10 -2.11 -23.21
CA LYS A 373 30.65 -2.14 -23.00
C LYS A 373 30.17 -0.74 -22.68
N LYS A 374 28.95 -0.41 -23.10
CA LYS A 374 28.32 0.87 -22.74
C LYS A 374 28.07 0.97 -21.23
N ASP A 375 27.66 -0.15 -20.63
CA ASP A 375 27.36 -0.29 -19.21
C ASP A 375 28.01 -1.58 -18.71
N TYR A 376 28.70 -1.51 -17.58
CA TYR A 376 29.29 -2.66 -16.90
C TYR A 376 28.48 -2.93 -15.65
N TYR A 377 28.05 -4.18 -15.49
CA TYR A 377 27.25 -4.63 -14.37
C TYR A 377 28.09 -5.41 -13.37
N TYR A 378 27.57 -5.63 -12.17
CA TYR A 378 28.23 -6.44 -11.15
C TYR A 378 28.75 -7.78 -11.71
N GLY A 379 30.04 -8.04 -11.48
CA GLY A 379 30.74 -9.21 -11.98
C GLY A 379 31.35 -9.06 -13.38
N ASP A 380 31.06 -7.98 -14.12
CA ASP A 380 31.73 -7.68 -15.38
C ASP A 380 33.19 -7.29 -15.15
N ASN A 381 34.08 -7.80 -16.00
CA ASN A 381 35.50 -7.46 -15.99
C ASN A 381 35.81 -6.51 -17.16
N VAL A 382 36.63 -5.51 -16.89
CA VAL A 382 37.22 -4.63 -17.90
C VAL A 382 38.73 -4.86 -17.93
N ALA A 383 39.27 -5.02 -19.14
CA ALA A 383 40.70 -5.07 -19.39
C ALA A 383 41.09 -3.78 -20.10
N LEU A 384 42.08 -3.08 -19.56
CA LEU A 384 42.54 -1.79 -20.04
C LEU A 384 44.03 -1.85 -20.36
N GLU A 385 44.39 -1.31 -21.51
CA GLU A 385 45.75 -1.25 -22.03
C GLU A 385 46.07 0.17 -22.48
N CYS A 386 47.29 0.63 -22.19
CA CYS A 386 47.71 1.98 -22.55
C CYS A 386 48.17 2.06 -24.02
N GLU A 387 47.94 3.21 -24.66
CA GLU A 387 48.55 3.54 -25.95
C GLU A 387 50.08 3.59 -25.82
N ASP A 388 50.76 3.37 -26.94
CA ASP A 388 52.21 3.49 -27.02
C ASP A 388 52.68 4.87 -26.52
N GLY A 389 53.68 4.89 -25.63
CA GLY A 389 54.19 6.10 -24.98
C GLY A 389 53.57 6.41 -23.61
N TYR A 390 52.57 5.64 -23.18
CA TYR A 390 52.01 5.68 -21.83
C TYR A 390 52.42 4.44 -21.02
N THR A 391 52.55 4.59 -19.71
CA THR A 391 52.79 3.49 -18.77
C THR A 391 51.55 3.26 -17.91
N LEU A 392 51.14 2.00 -17.78
CA LEU A 392 49.99 1.61 -16.95
C LEU A 392 50.35 1.66 -15.46
N GLU A 393 49.70 2.55 -14.72
CA GLU A 393 49.79 2.64 -13.27
C GLU A 393 48.55 1.97 -12.64
N GLY A 394 48.75 0.79 -12.05
CA GLY A 394 47.68 -0.03 -11.48
C GLY A 394 47.57 -1.40 -12.15
N SER A 395 46.44 -2.08 -11.97
CA SER A 395 46.19 -3.40 -12.55
C SER A 395 45.57 -3.27 -13.95
N SER A 396 46.00 -4.11 -14.90
CA SER A 396 45.48 -4.10 -16.28
C SER A 396 44.05 -4.61 -16.41
N GLN A 397 43.51 -5.23 -15.37
CA GLN A 397 42.14 -5.74 -15.32
C GLN A 397 41.48 -5.33 -14.01
N SER A 398 40.20 -5.01 -14.09
CA SER A 398 39.37 -4.65 -12.95
C SER A 398 37.98 -5.27 -13.09
N GLN A 399 37.37 -5.63 -11.96
CA GLN A 399 36.02 -6.19 -11.92
C GLN A 399 35.05 -5.23 -11.23
N CYS A 400 33.85 -5.11 -11.81
CA CYS A 400 32.76 -4.33 -11.25
C CYS A 400 32.20 -5.01 -10.00
N GLN A 401 32.30 -4.32 -8.87
CA GLN A 401 31.84 -4.76 -7.56
C GLN A 401 30.39 -4.37 -7.29
N SER A 402 29.82 -4.91 -6.22
CA SER A 402 28.39 -4.75 -5.87
C SER A 402 28.05 -3.35 -5.33
N ASP A 403 29.04 -2.52 -5.05
CA ASP A 403 28.91 -1.13 -4.61
C ASP A 403 29.10 -0.11 -5.73
N ALA A 404 29.11 -0.56 -7.00
CA ALA A 404 29.43 0.22 -8.19
C ALA A 404 30.90 0.68 -8.27
N SER A 405 31.79 0.11 -7.44
CA SER A 405 33.23 0.34 -7.52
C SER A 405 33.92 -0.68 -8.42
N TRP A 406 35.14 -0.33 -8.82
CA TRP A 406 36.04 -1.18 -9.59
C TRP A 406 37.10 -1.73 -8.64
N ASP A 407 37.27 -3.05 -8.57
CA ASP A 407 38.30 -3.70 -7.76
C ASP A 407 39.16 -4.67 -8.62
N PRO A 408 40.49 -4.47 -8.68
CA PRO A 408 41.22 -3.30 -8.17
C PRO A 408 40.75 -1.99 -8.84
N PRO A 409 40.99 -0.82 -8.24
CA PRO A 409 40.64 0.47 -8.86
C PRO A 409 41.17 0.57 -10.29
N LEU A 410 40.40 1.22 -11.16
CA LEU A 410 40.80 1.36 -12.56
C LEU A 410 42.21 1.97 -12.68
N PRO A 411 43.07 1.40 -13.55
CA PRO A 411 44.42 1.92 -13.78
C PRO A 411 44.39 3.33 -14.35
N LYS A 412 45.54 4.01 -14.31
CA LYS A 412 45.78 5.28 -15.02
C LYS A 412 46.88 5.08 -16.05
N CYS A 413 46.70 5.63 -17.24
CA CYS A 413 47.77 5.72 -18.23
C CYS A 413 48.49 7.05 -18.05
N VAL A 414 49.72 7.00 -17.53
CA VAL A 414 50.55 8.19 -17.32
C VAL A 414 51.65 8.25 -18.37
N SER A 415 51.85 9.43 -18.95
CA SER A 415 53.00 9.67 -19.83
C SER A 415 54.25 9.94 -18.98
N GLN A 416 55.37 9.32 -19.33
CA GLN A 416 56.67 9.60 -18.68
C GLN A 416 57.44 10.75 -19.32
N VAL A 417 56.95 11.27 -20.45
CA VAL A 417 57.64 12.27 -21.25
C VAL A 417 57.11 13.65 -20.87
N ILE A 418 58.00 14.55 -20.47
CA ILE A 418 57.66 15.91 -20.06
C ILE A 418 58.43 16.92 -20.92
N CYS A 419 57.73 17.65 -21.78
CA CYS A 419 58.27 18.78 -22.51
C CYS A 419 58.15 20.06 -21.67
N LYS A 420 59.30 20.64 -21.31
CA LYS A 420 59.34 21.91 -20.57
C LYS A 420 59.38 23.08 -21.54
N LEU A 421 58.67 24.16 -21.19
CA LEU A 421 58.83 25.43 -21.87
C LEU A 421 60.14 26.11 -21.43
N PRO A 422 60.80 26.88 -22.32
CA PRO A 422 61.95 27.72 -21.96
C PRO A 422 61.60 28.69 -20.83
N GLN A 423 62.58 29.01 -19.98
CA GLN A 423 62.38 30.00 -18.90
C GLN A 423 62.19 31.43 -19.44
N ASP A 424 62.85 31.75 -20.55
CA ASP A 424 62.73 33.05 -21.21
C ASP A 424 61.70 32.97 -22.35
N MET A 425 60.52 33.52 -22.08
CA MET A 425 59.41 33.66 -23.03
C MET A 425 59.20 35.14 -23.38
N SER A 426 60.30 35.87 -23.65
CA SER A 426 60.26 37.28 -24.03
C SER A 426 59.47 37.52 -25.33
N GLY A 427 58.54 38.46 -25.29
CA GLY A 427 57.71 38.86 -26.43
C GLY A 427 56.48 37.98 -26.70
N PHE A 428 56.21 36.96 -25.90
CA PHE A 428 54.96 36.18 -25.96
C PHE A 428 53.86 36.80 -25.10
N GLN A 429 52.60 36.68 -25.54
CA GLN A 429 51.46 37.31 -24.89
C GLN A 429 51.27 36.83 -23.45
N LYS A 430 51.46 37.73 -22.49
CA LYS A 430 51.19 37.46 -21.07
C LYS A 430 49.68 37.31 -20.84
N GLY A 431 49.23 36.09 -20.55
CA GLY A 431 47.82 35.79 -20.27
C GLY A 431 47.30 34.48 -20.85
N LEU A 432 48.07 33.81 -21.72
CA LEU A 432 47.79 32.44 -22.14
C LEU A 432 47.87 31.50 -20.91
N GLN A 433 46.88 30.64 -20.69
CA GLN A 433 46.89 29.62 -19.63
C GLN A 433 47.91 28.53 -19.96
N MET A 434 49.18 28.83 -19.73
CA MET A 434 50.29 27.91 -20.00
C MET A 434 50.40 26.88 -18.88
N LYS A 435 50.42 25.59 -19.25
CA LYS A 435 50.68 24.52 -18.27
C LYS A 435 52.12 24.64 -17.77
N LYS A 436 52.36 24.23 -16.53
CA LYS A 436 53.72 24.19 -15.96
C LYS A 436 54.56 23.09 -16.62
N ASP A 437 53.94 21.96 -16.91
CA ASP A 437 54.52 20.77 -17.51
C ASP A 437 53.59 20.29 -18.64
N TYR A 438 54.16 19.96 -19.80
CA TYR A 438 53.44 19.40 -20.95
C TYR A 438 53.88 17.96 -21.17
N TYR A 439 52.93 17.06 -21.44
CA TYR A 439 53.20 15.62 -21.61
C TYR A 439 53.21 15.22 -23.08
N TYR A 440 53.72 14.03 -23.40
CA TYR A 440 53.68 13.50 -24.77
C TYR A 440 52.30 13.63 -25.42
N GLY A 441 52.26 14.24 -26.61
CA GLY A 441 51.04 14.53 -27.35
C GLY A 441 50.34 15.85 -26.99
N ASP A 442 50.72 16.53 -25.90
CA ASP A 442 50.20 17.86 -25.59
C ASP A 442 50.63 18.88 -26.65
N ASN A 443 49.69 19.74 -27.05
CA ASN A 443 49.95 20.84 -27.97
C ASN A 443 50.02 22.16 -27.20
N VAL A 444 51.04 22.96 -27.48
CA VAL A 444 51.14 24.35 -27.03
C VAL A 444 50.93 25.28 -28.22
N ALA A 445 50.05 26.26 -28.05
CA ALA A 445 49.85 27.35 -28.99
C ALA A 445 50.46 28.62 -28.41
N LEU A 446 51.31 29.28 -29.19
CA LEU A 446 52.11 30.43 -28.78
C LEU A 446 51.85 31.61 -29.71
N GLU A 447 51.55 32.76 -29.12
CA GLU A 447 51.26 34.02 -29.81
C GLU A 447 52.15 35.13 -29.25
N CYS A 448 52.66 36.00 -30.13
CA CYS A 448 53.53 37.11 -29.77
C CYS A 448 52.73 38.34 -29.33
N GLU A 449 53.27 39.12 -28.39
CA GLU A 449 52.77 40.45 -28.04
C GLU A 449 52.88 41.41 -29.23
N ASP A 450 52.01 42.43 -29.22
CA ASP A 450 52.06 43.52 -30.20
C ASP A 450 53.46 44.17 -30.25
N GLY A 451 54.03 44.24 -31.45
CA GLY A 451 55.38 44.76 -31.68
C GLY A 451 56.45 43.67 -31.87
N TYR A 452 56.09 42.40 -31.69
CA TYR A 452 56.93 41.25 -32.02
C TYR A 452 56.39 40.52 -33.27
N THR A 453 57.26 39.79 -33.96
CA THR A 453 56.90 38.91 -35.09
C THR A 453 57.27 37.48 -34.72
N LEU A 454 56.33 36.56 -34.92
CA LEU A 454 56.51 35.13 -34.65
C LEU A 454 57.43 34.52 -35.70
N GLU A 455 58.57 34.01 -35.28
CA GLU A 455 59.50 33.25 -36.12
C GLU A 455 59.41 31.77 -35.74
N GLY A 456 58.81 30.98 -36.64
CA GLY A 456 58.47 29.58 -36.41
C GLY A 456 56.97 29.34 -36.44
N SER A 457 56.55 28.13 -36.08
CA SER A 457 55.15 27.71 -36.08
C SER A 457 54.43 28.19 -34.82
N SER A 458 53.18 28.64 -34.94
CA SER A 458 52.37 29.10 -33.80
C SER A 458 51.91 27.98 -32.87
N GLN A 459 52.09 26.72 -33.28
CA GLN A 459 51.73 25.55 -32.50
C GLN A 459 52.85 24.53 -32.54
N SER A 460 53.06 23.85 -31.42
CA SER A 460 54.05 22.79 -31.27
C SER A 460 53.49 21.67 -30.41
N GLN A 461 53.81 20.41 -30.75
CA GLN A 461 53.40 19.25 -29.99
C GLN A 461 54.60 18.64 -29.26
N CYS A 462 54.38 18.23 -28.02
CA CYS A 462 55.35 17.51 -27.22
C CYS A 462 55.54 16.09 -27.79
N GLN A 463 56.73 15.82 -28.30
CA GLN A 463 57.11 14.53 -28.90
C GLN A 463 57.62 13.55 -27.84
N SER A 464 57.79 12.28 -28.23
CA SER A 464 58.16 11.18 -27.33
C SER A 464 59.58 11.28 -26.77
N ASP A 465 60.45 12.09 -27.38
CA ASP A 465 61.81 12.38 -26.93
C ASP A 465 61.91 13.60 -26.00
N ALA A 466 60.77 14.09 -25.49
CA ALA A 466 60.66 15.35 -24.74
C ALA A 466 61.07 16.60 -25.53
N SER A 467 61.12 16.52 -26.85
CA SER A 467 61.29 17.67 -27.74
C SER A 467 59.95 18.23 -28.20
N TRP A 468 60.01 19.46 -28.71
CA TRP A 468 58.88 20.17 -29.31
C TRP A 468 59.00 20.06 -30.83
N ASP A 469 57.96 19.53 -31.50
CA ASP A 469 57.92 19.46 -32.97
C ASP A 469 56.61 20.08 -33.50
N PRO A 470 56.68 21.10 -34.37
CA PRO A 470 57.89 21.85 -34.74
C PRO A 470 58.53 22.54 -33.52
N PRO A 471 59.84 22.85 -33.53
CA PRO A 471 60.49 23.56 -32.43
C PRO A 471 59.74 24.82 -32.04
N LEU A 472 59.71 25.13 -30.73
CA LEU A 472 58.99 26.30 -30.23
C LEU A 472 59.41 27.59 -30.98
N PRO A 473 58.44 28.43 -31.39
CA PRO A 473 58.71 29.68 -32.08
C PRO A 473 59.48 30.66 -31.17
N LYS A 474 59.98 31.74 -31.79
CA LYS A 474 60.56 32.90 -31.09
C LYS A 474 59.82 34.17 -31.46
N CYS A 475 59.57 35.05 -30.50
CA CYS A 475 59.05 36.38 -30.75
C CYS A 475 60.20 37.37 -30.88
N VAL A 476 60.46 37.84 -32.11
CA VAL A 476 61.50 38.84 -32.37
C VAL A 476 60.89 40.24 -32.49
N SER A 477 61.46 41.24 -31.81
CA SER A 477 60.93 42.61 -31.85
C SER A 477 61.02 43.19 -33.26
N ARG A 478 60.00 43.94 -33.70
CA ARG A 478 60.00 44.65 -34.98
C ARG A 478 61.03 45.78 -34.95
N SER A 479 62.28 45.52 -35.36
CA SER A 479 63.26 46.60 -35.54
C SER A 479 62.84 47.45 -36.75
N ASN A 480 62.62 48.75 -36.56
CA ASN A 480 62.37 49.72 -37.65
C ASN A 480 63.65 50.02 -38.48
N SER A 481 64.54 49.04 -38.63
CA SER A 481 65.87 49.21 -39.27
C SER A 481 65.80 49.37 -40.80
N GLY A 482 64.64 49.13 -41.42
CA GLY A 482 64.42 49.38 -42.85
C GLY A 482 64.37 50.87 -43.23
N LEU A 483 63.91 51.74 -42.32
CA LEU A 483 63.86 53.19 -42.58
C LEU A 483 65.25 53.84 -42.53
N ILE A 484 66.16 53.28 -41.72
CA ILE A 484 67.50 53.82 -41.50
C ILE A 484 68.42 53.51 -42.70
N ALA A 485 68.36 52.30 -43.26
CA ALA A 485 69.15 51.92 -44.43
C ALA A 485 68.82 52.74 -45.69
N GLY A 486 67.54 53.13 -45.88
CA GLY A 486 67.12 53.97 -47.00
C GLY A 486 67.73 55.37 -46.97
N ILE A 487 67.90 55.96 -45.78
CA ILE A 487 68.51 57.28 -45.60
C ILE A 487 70.02 57.22 -45.87
N PHE A 488 70.72 56.19 -45.37
CA PHE A 488 72.16 56.04 -45.58
C PHE A 488 72.53 55.80 -47.05
N ILE A 489 71.76 54.99 -47.77
CA ILE A 489 71.98 54.78 -49.21
C ILE A 489 71.76 56.09 -49.99
N GLY A 490 70.72 56.86 -49.65
CA GLY A 490 70.46 58.18 -50.25
C GLY A 490 71.60 59.17 -50.03
N ILE A 491 72.17 59.23 -48.82
CA ILE A 491 73.30 60.13 -48.48
C ILE A 491 74.57 59.72 -49.23
N ILE A 492 74.88 58.42 -49.31
CA ILE A 492 76.07 57.92 -50.01
C ILE A 492 75.99 58.25 -51.52
N VAL A 493 74.82 58.08 -52.14
CA VAL A 493 74.61 58.43 -53.55
C VAL A 493 74.82 59.94 -53.78
N LEU A 494 74.30 60.79 -52.88
CA LEU A 494 74.50 62.24 -52.94
C LEU A 494 75.98 62.65 -52.83
N ILE A 495 76.72 62.06 -51.89
CA ILE A 495 78.14 62.35 -51.69
C ILE A 495 78.95 61.94 -52.93
N LEU A 496 78.65 60.78 -53.53
CA LEU A 496 79.32 60.33 -54.76
C LEU A 496 79.06 61.28 -55.94
N PHE A 497 77.84 61.82 -56.06
CA PHE A 497 77.53 62.84 -57.06
C PHE A 497 78.30 64.16 -56.84
N ILE A 498 78.48 64.59 -55.58
CA ILE A 498 79.27 65.79 -55.24
C ILE A 498 80.75 65.56 -55.53
N ILE A 499 81.30 64.39 -55.20
CA ILE A 499 82.71 64.06 -55.49
C ILE A 499 82.94 63.98 -57.00
N PHE A 500 82.02 63.37 -57.76
CA PHE A 500 82.12 63.25 -59.21
C PHE A 500 82.03 64.61 -59.91
N SER A 501 81.09 65.46 -59.50
CA SER A 501 80.98 66.83 -60.01
C SER A 501 82.21 67.68 -59.66
N TYR A 502 82.73 67.57 -58.43
CA TYR A 502 83.97 68.23 -58.01
C TYR A 502 85.19 67.73 -58.81
N TRP A 503 85.28 66.43 -59.08
CA TRP A 503 86.36 65.85 -59.88
C TRP A 503 86.32 66.31 -61.34
N MET A 504 85.12 66.44 -61.92
CA MET A 504 84.92 67.02 -63.25
C MET A 504 85.32 68.50 -63.29
N ILE A 505 84.98 69.29 -62.27
CA ILE A 505 85.41 70.69 -62.14
C ILE A 505 86.94 70.78 -61.98
N MET A 506 87.55 69.92 -61.16
CA MET A 506 89.00 69.88 -60.94
C MET A 506 89.78 69.43 -62.19
N LYS A 507 89.25 68.50 -62.99
CA LYS A 507 89.84 68.16 -64.30
C LYS A 507 89.68 69.28 -65.33
N PHE A 508 88.63 70.09 -65.24
CA PHE A 508 88.48 71.27 -66.09
C PHE A 508 89.46 72.39 -65.69
N LYS A 509 89.76 72.55 -64.39
CA LYS A 509 90.68 73.56 -63.85
C LYS A 509 92.17 73.22 -64.07
N LYS A 510 92.52 71.92 -64.17
CA LYS A 510 93.92 71.46 -64.34
C LYS A 510 94.49 71.66 -65.76
N ARG A 511 93.71 72.22 -66.71
CA ARG A 511 94.19 72.60 -68.05
C ARG A 511 94.64 74.07 -68.15
N ASN A 512 94.46 74.90 -67.11
CA ASN A 512 94.93 76.29 -67.08
C ASN A 512 95.45 76.66 -65.68
N SER A 513 96.74 76.48 -65.43
CA SER A 513 97.61 77.48 -64.78
C SER A 513 99.00 76.87 -64.55
N THR A 514 99.90 77.28 -65.41
CA THR A 514 101.36 77.13 -65.38
C THR A 514 101.97 77.98 -64.28
N ASN A 515 103.17 77.58 -63.85
CA ASN A 515 104.24 78.38 -63.25
C ASN A 515 104.04 79.09 -61.90
N GLU A 516 105.14 79.02 -61.13
CA GLU A 516 105.67 80.00 -60.17
C GLU A 516 105.79 79.40 -58.76
N LYS A 517 106.94 78.80 -58.48
CA LYS A 517 108.15 79.36 -57.84
C LYS A 517 108.06 79.49 -56.31
N CYS A 518 108.98 78.74 -55.71
CA CYS A 518 110.01 79.19 -54.78
C CYS A 518 109.65 79.53 -53.33
N LYS A 519 110.50 78.90 -52.47
CA LYS A 519 111.13 79.43 -51.25
C LYS A 519 110.23 79.42 -50.01
N GLU A 520 110.69 79.16 -48.79
CA GLU A 520 112.01 79.05 -48.12
C GLU A 520 111.65 78.35 -46.77
N VAL A 521 112.30 77.26 -46.35
CA VAL A 521 113.28 77.13 -45.22
C VAL A 521 112.79 77.41 -43.78
N GLY A 522 113.23 76.52 -42.85
CA GLY A 522 113.50 76.82 -41.42
C GLY A 522 112.91 75.77 -40.46
N ILE A 523 113.61 74.70 -40.04
CA ILE A 523 114.74 74.54 -39.08
C ILE A 523 114.34 74.68 -37.59
N TYR A 524 114.30 73.51 -36.93
CA TYR A 524 114.85 73.07 -35.62
C TYR A 524 114.65 73.81 -34.26
N LEU A 525 114.57 72.91 -33.25
CA LEU A 525 114.97 72.98 -31.82
C LEU A 525 113.96 73.40 -30.72
N ASN A 526 113.50 72.36 -30.02
CA ASN A 526 113.66 72.06 -28.57
C ASN A 526 113.01 72.92 -27.46
N SER A 527 112.42 72.18 -26.52
CA SER A 527 112.31 72.42 -25.06
C SER A 527 111.20 73.32 -24.48
N LYS A 528 110.35 72.64 -23.69
CA LYS A 528 109.78 72.98 -22.36
C LYS A 528 108.58 73.91 -22.17
N GLU A 529 107.79 73.43 -21.19
CA GLU A 529 106.96 74.10 -20.18
C GLU A 529 105.53 74.59 -20.51
N ASP A 530 104.63 74.14 -19.62
CA ASP A 530 103.53 74.84 -18.95
C ASP A 530 102.26 75.36 -19.69
N SER A 531 101.15 74.70 -19.32
CA SER A 531 100.04 75.25 -18.52
C SER A 531 99.11 76.36 -19.05
N CYS A 532 97.83 76.19 -18.70
CA CYS A 532 96.72 77.16 -18.58
C CYS A 532 95.77 77.39 -19.78
N VAL A 533 94.65 76.65 -19.76
CA VAL A 533 93.23 77.08 -19.62
C VAL A 533 92.68 78.26 -20.48
N GLN A 534 91.70 77.89 -21.33
CA GLN A 534 90.41 78.53 -21.74
C GLN A 534 90.34 80.02 -22.14
N PRO A 535 89.62 80.34 -23.24
CA PRO A 535 88.33 81.09 -23.16
C PRO A 535 87.29 80.55 -24.19
N GLN A 536 86.01 80.34 -23.85
CA GLN A 536 84.87 81.28 -23.79
C GLN A 536 84.25 81.77 -25.14
N SER A 537 83.00 81.33 -25.34
CA SER A 537 81.79 82.05 -25.82
C SER A 537 81.77 82.93 -27.08
N LEU A 538 80.79 82.64 -27.95
CA LEU A 538 80.02 83.54 -28.83
C LEU A 538 78.71 82.79 -29.19
N LEU A 539 77.53 83.04 -28.59
CA LEU A 539 76.53 84.12 -28.72
C LEU A 539 75.83 84.24 -30.09
N THR A 540 74.50 84.45 -30.00
CA THR A 540 73.48 84.90 -30.98
C THR A 540 72.77 83.81 -31.81
N SER A 541 71.45 83.84 -32.09
CA SER A 541 70.22 84.43 -31.51
C SER A 541 69.07 84.12 -32.51
N GLN A 542 67.81 84.31 -32.09
CA GLN A 542 66.57 84.43 -32.90
C GLN A 542 65.88 83.14 -33.37
N GLU A 543 64.55 83.01 -33.38
CA GLU A 543 63.40 83.75 -32.78
C GLU A 543 62.14 82.94 -33.15
N ASN A 544 61.10 83.03 -32.30
CA ASN A 544 59.64 83.01 -32.59
C ASN A 544 59.07 81.80 -33.39
N ASN A 545 57.94 81.18 -33.05
CA ASN A 545 56.67 81.71 -32.58
C ASN A 545 55.84 80.48 -32.13
N SER A 546 55.31 80.44 -30.90
CA SER A 546 53.93 80.81 -30.53
C SER A 546 52.94 79.62 -30.46
N THR A 547 52.34 79.51 -29.26
CA THR A 547 50.94 79.09 -28.95
C THR A 547 50.48 77.68 -29.32
N SER A 548 49.71 76.94 -28.52
CA SER A 548 49.09 77.13 -27.21
C SER A 548 48.49 75.78 -26.78
N SER A 549 48.46 75.51 -25.48
CA SER A 549 47.72 74.43 -24.79
C SER A 549 46.25 74.35 -25.25
N PRO A 550 45.53 73.21 -25.09
CA PRO A 550 45.08 72.80 -23.76
C PRO A 550 45.06 71.27 -23.46
N ALA A 551 45.32 70.99 -22.18
CA ALA A 551 44.62 70.08 -21.27
C ALA A 551 43.97 68.77 -21.79
N ARG A 552 44.38 67.65 -21.21
CA ARG A 552 43.57 66.98 -20.16
C ARG A 552 44.47 66.03 -19.36
N ASN A 553 44.83 66.48 -18.17
CA ASN A 553 45.50 65.72 -17.14
C ASN A 553 44.47 65.31 -16.09
N SER A 554 44.69 64.10 -15.56
CA SER A 554 44.56 63.73 -14.16
C SER A 554 43.19 63.39 -13.55
N LEU A 555 43.25 62.30 -12.76
CA LEU A 555 42.60 62.06 -11.46
C LEU A 555 41.09 61.74 -11.57
N THR A 556 40.53 60.73 -10.90
CA THR A 556 40.71 60.15 -9.54
C THR A 556 40.11 58.73 -9.59
N GLN A 557 40.65 57.70 -8.93
CA GLN A 557 40.55 57.40 -7.49
C GLN A 557 39.10 57.38 -6.99
N GLU A 558 38.60 56.21 -6.57
CA GLU A 558 38.12 55.92 -5.20
C GLU A 558 37.37 54.57 -5.10
N VAL A 559 37.82 53.79 -4.09
CA VAL A 559 37.14 52.79 -3.23
C VAL A 559 36.33 51.66 -3.88
#